data_AF-A0AAU2E9S2-F1
#
_entry.id   AF-A0AAU2E9S2-F1
#
_cell.length_a   1.000
_cell.length_b   1.000
_cell.length_c   1.000
_cell.angle_alpha   90.00
_cell.angle_beta   90.00
_cell.angle_gamma   90.00
#
_symmetry.space_group_name_H-M   'P 1'
#
loop_
_entity.id
_entity.type
_entity.pdbx_description
1 polymer ?
#
loop_
_entity_poly.entity_id
_entity_poly.type
_entity_poly.pdbx_seq_one_letter_code
_entity_poly.pdbx_strand_id
1 'polypeptide(L)'
;MPTTTAAATTYPTDLARLTETVAFVREQDTATLLPLLLPGLDALELRALVERCRFSHAALLVFPSSPEDLSALLDGGGLPSDGPARPSVVVRDRLATRHGRDPSELDVRILRPRVAGSDRTVEVFALAVPPGSDLAGLAEHERTRDHEAHLALEVAQPDPLLLRGLCALLTRHGATADGGGYNPHEDGTVLYFTAPTGSKAGYRRLELYVPGEHPDVLDAHLAQYRAGRPAETLLRLLTGAWTTQALAVCADLRLPDALDPHTALGAPALARAVGADPDTLVSLLRYLAMLGVVSADADGYRLTEVGALLRTDVPASMRPLALMYGGPFYESFAALGHTVRTGEVAFDHLHGENHFDHFARDPRLAALFDESMAASSRMFDPLSAHPVVLAAGRAATPGTVVDVAGGNGELLGRLLAAHPGLRGVLLERPHAVAAARLSLAAAGHGDRCEYVAGDFADVPAGGDVYLLSRILHDWDDDRCREILRHCARAMPAHADLLVVERVLPDDGSPSLATAWDLHMRCNVGGRERRADHYARLFADAGLTLVGTAPLPLDATVLHVRRSGAPVPGQAVRPGGA
;
A
#
# COMPACT_ATOMS: atom_id res chain seq x y z
N MET A 1 -52.91 -25.58 -23.59
CA MET A 1 -51.51 -25.21 -23.31
C MET A 1 -51.47 -23.71 -23.04
N PRO A 2 -51.47 -23.27 -21.77
CA PRO A 2 -51.36 -21.86 -21.44
C PRO A 2 -49.91 -21.50 -21.12
N THR A 3 -49.48 -20.40 -21.74
CA THR A 3 -48.27 -19.62 -21.48
C THR A 3 -48.26 -19.07 -20.05
N THR A 4 -47.24 -19.44 -19.26
CA THR A 4 -46.98 -18.87 -17.94
C THR A 4 -46.08 -17.65 -18.10
N THR A 5 -46.69 -16.47 -18.06
CA THR A 5 -46.00 -15.17 -17.99
C THR A 5 -45.43 -15.00 -16.58
N ALA A 6 -44.13 -14.73 -16.46
CA ALA A 6 -43.50 -14.35 -15.21
C ALA A 6 -44.11 -13.05 -14.69
N ALA A 7 -44.75 -13.13 -13.51
CA ALA A 7 -45.32 -11.97 -12.84
C ALA A 7 -44.20 -11.11 -12.27
N ALA A 8 -44.06 -9.88 -12.79
CA ALA A 8 -43.34 -8.82 -12.12
C ALA A 8 -44.15 -8.41 -10.87
N THR A 9 -43.64 -8.70 -9.67
CA THR A 9 -44.22 -8.25 -8.41
C THR A 9 -44.18 -6.73 -8.36
N THR A 10 -45.35 -6.11 -8.50
CA THR A 10 -45.54 -4.65 -8.40
C THR A 10 -46.04 -4.39 -6.96
N TYR A 11 -45.17 -3.97 -6.06
CA TYR A 11 -45.54 -3.77 -4.65
C TYR A 11 -46.20 -2.39 -4.43
N PRO A 12 -47.45 -2.30 -3.94
CA PRO A 12 -48.19 -1.04 -3.96
C PRO A 12 -47.89 -0.07 -2.81
N THR A 13 -47.21 -0.49 -1.73
CA THR A 13 -46.93 0.36 -0.55
C THR A 13 -45.66 -0.08 0.20
N ASP A 14 -45.05 0.83 0.96
CA ASP A 14 -43.89 0.51 1.82
C ASP A 14 -44.23 -0.52 2.91
N LEU A 15 -45.49 -0.56 3.35
CA LEU A 15 -45.96 -1.56 4.33
C LEU A 15 -45.85 -2.97 3.76
N ALA A 16 -46.27 -3.19 2.51
CA ALA A 16 -46.18 -4.50 1.86
C ALA A 16 -44.72 -4.98 1.74
N ARG A 17 -43.83 -4.09 1.28
CA ARG A 17 -42.38 -4.37 1.18
C ARG A 17 -41.78 -4.71 2.54
N LEU A 18 -42.15 -3.97 3.59
CA LEU A 18 -41.67 -4.21 4.94
C LEU A 18 -42.19 -5.55 5.48
N THR A 19 -43.48 -5.84 5.35
CA THR A 19 -44.07 -7.11 5.78
C THR A 19 -43.43 -8.31 5.08
N GLU A 20 -43.17 -8.21 3.78
CA GLU A 20 -42.47 -9.27 3.04
C GLU A 20 -41.01 -9.44 3.48
N THR A 21 -40.32 -8.35 3.76
CA THR A 21 -38.95 -8.41 4.30
C THR A 21 -38.93 -9.07 5.68
N VAL A 22 -39.89 -8.74 6.55
CA VAL A 22 -40.04 -9.38 7.88
C VAL A 22 -40.35 -10.87 7.75
N ALA A 23 -41.25 -11.25 6.85
CA ALA A 23 -41.56 -12.64 6.57
C ALA A 23 -40.32 -13.38 6.05
N PHE A 24 -39.60 -12.80 5.10
CA PHE A 24 -38.36 -13.34 4.56
C PHE A 24 -37.30 -13.58 5.65
N VAL A 25 -37.04 -12.60 6.51
CA VAL A 25 -36.05 -12.72 7.60
C VAL A 25 -36.45 -13.80 8.61
N ARG A 26 -37.76 -13.99 8.82
CA ARG A 26 -38.30 -15.03 9.72
C ARG A 26 -38.21 -16.43 9.12
N GLU A 27 -38.47 -16.57 7.83
CA GLU A 27 -38.58 -17.86 7.14
C GLU A 27 -37.24 -18.44 6.68
N GLN A 28 -36.32 -17.58 6.25
CA GLN A 28 -34.99 -18.03 5.84
C GLN A 28 -34.13 -18.31 7.07
N ASP A 29 -33.00 -18.97 6.88
CA ASP A 29 -31.83 -19.05 7.76
C ASP A 29 -30.58 -19.09 6.86
N THR A 30 -29.38 -19.14 7.41
CA THR A 30 -28.16 -19.16 6.57
C THR A 30 -28.17 -20.34 5.58
N ALA A 31 -28.59 -21.52 6.02
CA ALA A 31 -28.53 -22.75 5.22
C ALA A 31 -29.55 -22.77 4.07
N THR A 32 -30.70 -22.12 4.25
CA THR A 32 -31.75 -21.99 3.25
C THR A 32 -31.55 -20.76 2.35
N LEU A 33 -30.96 -19.69 2.86
CA LEU A 33 -30.68 -18.47 2.11
C LEU A 33 -29.56 -18.65 1.08
N LEU A 34 -28.45 -19.27 1.47
CA LEU A 34 -27.26 -19.34 0.62
C LEU A 34 -27.51 -20.02 -0.73
N PRO A 35 -28.28 -21.12 -0.84
CA PRO A 35 -28.63 -21.71 -2.14
C PRO A 35 -29.53 -20.82 -3.01
N LEU A 36 -30.33 -19.94 -2.41
CA LEU A 36 -31.14 -18.96 -3.14
C LEU A 36 -30.27 -17.82 -3.65
N LEU A 37 -29.33 -17.36 -2.83
CA LEU A 37 -28.43 -16.24 -3.12
C LEU A 37 -27.34 -16.63 -4.13
N LEU A 38 -26.80 -17.84 -4.01
CA LEU A 38 -25.68 -18.38 -4.80
C LEU A 38 -26.11 -19.71 -5.43
N PRO A 39 -26.85 -19.68 -6.55
CA PRO A 39 -27.26 -20.90 -7.23
C PRO A 39 -26.05 -21.70 -7.70
N GLY A 40 -26.03 -23.00 -7.40
CA GLY A 40 -24.95 -23.90 -7.82
C GLY A 40 -23.94 -24.27 -6.73
N LEU A 41 -24.13 -23.80 -5.49
CA LEU A 41 -23.37 -24.29 -4.33
C LEU A 41 -23.48 -25.80 -4.18
N ASP A 42 -22.34 -26.47 -4.04
CA ASP A 42 -22.34 -27.88 -3.63
C ASP A 42 -22.52 -28.05 -2.12
N ALA A 43 -22.69 -29.30 -1.67
CA ALA A 43 -22.95 -29.59 -0.26
C ALA A 43 -21.75 -29.33 0.67
N LEU A 44 -20.52 -29.33 0.17
CA LEU A 44 -19.33 -29.01 0.96
C LEU A 44 -19.17 -27.50 1.11
N GLU A 45 -19.34 -26.76 0.02
CA GLU A 45 -19.33 -25.30 -0.02
C GLU A 45 -20.42 -24.71 0.86
N LEU A 46 -21.64 -25.24 0.78
CA LEU A 46 -22.75 -24.79 1.62
C LEU A 46 -22.44 -24.99 3.11
N ARG A 47 -21.91 -26.15 3.51
CA ARG A 47 -21.51 -26.40 4.91
C ARG A 47 -20.43 -25.43 5.37
N ALA A 48 -19.39 -25.24 4.55
CA ALA A 48 -18.31 -24.30 4.87
C ALA A 48 -18.83 -22.86 5.06
N LEU A 49 -19.78 -22.41 4.23
CA LEU A 49 -20.39 -21.10 4.38
C LEU A 49 -21.27 -20.99 5.62
N VAL A 50 -22.13 -21.99 5.90
CA VAL A 50 -23.03 -22.00 7.07
C VAL A 50 -22.26 -22.02 8.38
N GLU A 51 -21.10 -22.68 8.42
CA GLU A 51 -20.24 -22.72 9.60
C GLU A 51 -19.55 -21.37 9.89
N ARG A 52 -19.37 -20.51 8.88
CA ARG A 52 -18.53 -19.29 8.99
C ARG A 52 -19.31 -18.00 8.89
N CYS A 53 -20.46 -18.03 8.22
CA CYS A 53 -21.33 -16.89 7.99
C CYS A 53 -22.66 -17.11 8.70
N ARG A 54 -23.27 -16.03 9.18
CA ARG A 54 -24.63 -16.04 9.69
C ARG A 54 -25.45 -14.99 8.98
N PHE A 55 -26.62 -15.36 8.46
CA PHE A 55 -27.57 -14.37 7.98
C PHE A 55 -27.95 -13.45 9.14
N SER A 56 -27.63 -12.17 9.01
CA SER A 56 -27.74 -11.17 10.09
C SER A 56 -29.00 -10.33 9.92
N HIS A 57 -29.19 -9.75 8.74
CA HIS A 57 -30.34 -8.91 8.44
C HIS A 57 -30.63 -8.81 6.95
N ALA A 58 -31.85 -8.40 6.63
CA ALA A 58 -32.21 -7.85 5.33
C ALA A 58 -32.51 -6.36 5.50
N ALA A 59 -32.13 -5.55 4.53
CA ALA A 59 -32.33 -4.12 4.56
C ALA A 59 -33.29 -3.64 3.48
N LEU A 60 -33.95 -2.51 3.74
CA LEU A 60 -34.80 -1.81 2.77
C LEU A 60 -34.92 -0.31 3.09
N LEU A 61 -35.23 0.48 2.07
CA LEU A 61 -35.57 1.90 2.19
C LEU A 61 -37.09 2.11 2.11
N VAL A 62 -37.65 2.83 3.07
CA VAL A 62 -39.07 3.21 3.18
C VAL A 62 -39.23 4.73 3.27
N PHE A 63 -40.44 5.23 2.98
CA PHE A 63 -40.71 6.66 2.80
C PHE A 63 -41.89 7.14 3.66
N PRO A 64 -41.74 7.19 4.99
CA PRO A 64 -42.78 7.68 5.88
C PRO A 64 -43.03 9.18 5.70
N SER A 65 -44.28 9.60 5.87
CA SER A 65 -44.68 11.01 5.79
C SER A 65 -44.38 11.82 7.06
N SER A 66 -44.27 11.13 8.21
CA SER A 66 -43.89 11.69 9.51
C SER A 66 -43.26 10.62 10.41
N PRO A 67 -42.64 10.98 11.55
CA PRO A 67 -42.17 10.02 12.54
C PRO A 67 -43.27 9.08 13.06
N GLU A 68 -44.50 9.58 13.23
CA GLU A 68 -45.65 8.79 13.66
C GLU A 68 -46.06 7.77 12.59
N ASP A 69 -45.99 8.16 11.31
CA ASP A 69 -46.23 7.27 10.17
C ASP A 69 -45.16 6.17 10.08
N LEU A 70 -43.89 6.49 10.39
CA LEU A 70 -42.83 5.49 10.50
C LEU A 70 -43.12 4.49 11.62
N SER A 71 -43.53 4.95 12.81
CA SER A 71 -43.91 4.05 13.91
C SER A 71 -45.08 3.15 13.52
N ALA A 72 -46.12 3.72 12.91
CA ALA A 72 -47.28 2.96 12.42
C ALA A 72 -46.90 1.93 11.35
N LEU A 73 -45.97 2.29 10.45
CA LEU A 73 -45.43 1.40 9.42
C LEU A 73 -44.68 0.21 10.04
N LEU A 74 -43.80 0.47 11.02
CA LEU A 74 -43.06 -0.56 11.74
C LEU A 74 -44.00 -1.50 12.50
N ASP A 75 -44.96 -0.95 13.25
CA ASP A 75 -45.95 -1.71 14.00
C ASP A 75 -46.80 -2.58 13.06
N GLY A 76 -47.25 -2.02 11.93
CA GLY A 76 -48.00 -2.73 10.90
C GLY A 76 -47.18 -3.83 10.22
N GLY A 77 -45.87 -3.65 10.10
CA GLY A 77 -44.92 -4.66 9.62
C GLY A 77 -44.57 -5.74 10.65
N GLY A 78 -45.00 -5.58 11.91
CA GLY A 78 -44.67 -6.49 13.00
C GLY A 78 -43.26 -6.31 13.58
N LEU A 79 -42.72 -5.09 13.48
CA LEU A 79 -41.43 -4.69 14.04
C LEU A 79 -41.64 -3.72 15.22
N PRO A 80 -40.81 -3.80 16.27
CA PRO A 80 -40.85 -2.82 17.35
C PRO A 80 -40.51 -1.40 16.85
N SER A 81 -41.33 -0.42 17.25
CA SER A 81 -41.21 0.99 16.85
C SER A 81 -40.49 1.88 17.87
N ASP A 82 -40.04 1.33 19.00
CA ASP A 82 -39.41 2.03 20.13
C ASP A 82 -37.86 2.10 20.06
N GLY A 83 -37.27 1.57 18.99
CA GLY A 83 -35.82 1.56 18.79
C GLY A 83 -35.23 2.95 18.43
N PRO A 84 -33.98 3.24 18.82
CA PRO A 84 -33.35 4.53 18.51
C PRO A 84 -33.04 4.66 17.01
N ALA A 85 -33.62 5.69 16.37
CA ALA A 85 -33.33 6.05 14.99
C ALA A 85 -32.07 6.93 14.89
N ARG A 86 -31.07 6.50 14.12
CA ARG A 86 -29.80 7.25 13.92
C ARG A 86 -29.76 7.88 12.54
N PRO A 87 -29.07 9.02 12.33
CA PRO A 87 -28.83 9.53 10.99
C PRO A 87 -28.02 8.53 10.14
N SER A 88 -28.44 8.28 8.90
CA SER A 88 -27.69 7.46 7.94
C SER A 88 -26.95 8.35 6.96
N VAL A 89 -25.65 8.56 7.17
CA VAL A 89 -24.82 9.39 6.28
C VAL A 89 -24.64 8.72 4.92
N VAL A 90 -24.37 7.41 4.90
CA VAL A 90 -24.04 6.68 3.68
C VAL A 90 -25.23 6.63 2.71
N VAL A 91 -26.41 6.24 3.18
CA VAL A 91 -27.60 6.15 2.30
C VAL A 91 -28.06 7.53 1.86
N ARG A 92 -27.98 8.53 2.75
CA ARG A 92 -28.26 9.93 2.42
C ARG A 92 -27.38 10.44 1.29
N ASP A 93 -26.07 10.24 1.38
CA ASP A 93 -25.13 10.73 0.38
C ASP A 93 -25.27 9.98 -0.96
N ARG A 94 -25.63 8.69 -0.94
CA ARG A 94 -25.98 7.92 -2.14
C ARG A 94 -27.25 8.42 -2.81
N LEU A 95 -28.31 8.67 -2.04
CA LEU A 95 -29.57 9.22 -2.56
C LEU A 95 -29.34 10.62 -3.13
N ALA A 96 -28.61 11.48 -2.42
CA ALA A 96 -28.23 12.82 -2.88
C ALA A 96 -27.49 12.76 -4.22
N THR A 97 -26.48 11.90 -4.33
CA THR A 97 -25.72 11.72 -5.58
C THR A 97 -26.60 11.21 -6.73
N ARG A 98 -27.42 10.18 -6.47
CA ARG A 98 -28.24 9.54 -7.51
C ARG A 98 -29.33 10.47 -8.05
N HIS A 99 -29.86 11.34 -7.20
CA HIS A 99 -30.93 12.27 -7.55
C HIS A 99 -30.48 13.72 -7.74
N GLY A 100 -29.16 13.98 -7.69
CA GLY A 100 -28.59 15.31 -7.89
C GLY A 100 -29.04 16.35 -6.87
N ARG A 101 -29.16 15.96 -5.59
CA ARG A 101 -29.63 16.81 -4.48
C ARG A 101 -28.52 17.12 -3.49
N ASP A 102 -28.72 18.17 -2.70
CA ASP A 102 -27.89 18.45 -1.54
C ASP A 102 -28.20 17.42 -0.43
N PRO A 103 -27.20 16.71 0.15
CA PRO A 103 -27.43 15.76 1.23
C PRO A 103 -28.18 16.35 2.44
N SER A 104 -28.02 17.65 2.72
CA SER A 104 -28.68 18.33 3.83
C SER A 104 -30.21 18.42 3.69
N GLU A 105 -30.73 18.24 2.47
CA GLU A 105 -32.16 18.21 2.18
C GLU A 105 -32.82 16.85 2.47
N LEU A 106 -32.03 15.81 2.77
CA LEU A 106 -32.49 14.44 2.94
C LEU A 106 -32.35 13.99 4.40
N ASP A 107 -33.47 13.92 5.13
CA ASP A 107 -33.51 13.33 6.47
C ASP A 107 -33.66 11.81 6.37
N VAL A 108 -32.52 11.12 6.23
CA VAL A 108 -32.45 9.65 6.21
C VAL A 108 -32.06 9.13 7.58
N ARG A 109 -32.91 8.28 8.14
CA ARG A 109 -32.68 7.58 9.40
C ARG A 109 -32.47 6.10 9.17
N ILE A 110 -31.71 5.46 10.06
CA ILE A 110 -31.51 4.02 10.11
C ILE A 110 -32.03 3.46 11.43
N LEU A 111 -32.76 2.35 11.32
CA LEU A 111 -33.28 1.57 12.44
C LEU A 111 -32.93 0.10 12.21
N ARG A 112 -32.64 -0.66 13.28
CA ARG A 112 -32.36 -2.10 13.21
C ARG A 112 -33.27 -2.91 14.15
N PRO A 113 -34.60 -2.84 13.99
CA PRO A 113 -35.53 -3.61 14.82
C PRO A 113 -35.31 -5.12 14.68
N ARG A 114 -35.41 -5.84 15.80
CA ARG A 114 -35.35 -7.31 15.82
C ARG A 114 -36.68 -7.91 15.35
N VAL A 115 -36.59 -8.96 14.55
CA VAL A 115 -37.77 -9.73 14.12
C VAL A 115 -38.21 -10.65 15.25
N ALA A 116 -39.47 -10.56 15.66
CA ALA A 116 -40.03 -11.42 16.70
C ALA A 116 -39.84 -12.91 16.37
N GLY A 117 -39.33 -13.67 17.35
CA GLY A 117 -39.02 -15.10 17.20
C GLY A 117 -37.73 -15.40 16.45
N SER A 118 -36.92 -14.39 16.13
CA SER A 118 -35.62 -14.52 15.47
C SER A 118 -34.54 -13.72 16.18
N ASP A 119 -33.30 -14.15 16.01
CA ASP A 119 -32.08 -13.47 16.46
C ASP A 119 -31.52 -12.50 15.41
N ARG A 120 -32.31 -12.25 14.35
CA ARG A 120 -31.99 -11.39 13.20
C ARG A 120 -32.81 -10.10 13.19
N THR A 121 -32.33 -9.14 12.43
CA THR A 121 -32.95 -7.81 12.33
C THR A 121 -33.44 -7.53 10.91
N VAL A 122 -34.31 -6.53 10.79
CA VAL A 122 -34.52 -5.81 9.53
C VAL A 122 -33.83 -4.47 9.68
N GLU A 123 -32.97 -4.11 8.72
CA GLU A 123 -32.38 -2.78 8.68
C GLU A 123 -33.26 -1.85 7.84
N VAL A 124 -33.90 -0.89 8.50
CA VAL A 124 -34.84 0.03 7.87
C VAL A 124 -34.16 1.37 7.70
N PHE A 125 -33.93 1.75 6.45
CA PHE A 125 -33.64 3.13 6.10
C PHE A 125 -34.96 3.87 5.89
N ALA A 126 -35.15 5.00 6.56
CA ALA A 126 -36.36 5.81 6.46
C ALA A 126 -35.99 7.21 5.97
N LEU A 127 -36.45 7.57 4.76
CA LEU A 127 -36.39 8.95 4.27
C LEU A 127 -37.74 9.61 4.53
N ALA A 128 -37.75 10.71 5.29
CA ALA A 128 -38.99 11.46 5.52
C ALA A 128 -39.48 12.13 4.22
N VAL A 129 -40.73 11.86 3.83
CA VAL A 129 -41.37 12.42 2.62
C VAL A 129 -42.71 13.06 2.98
N PRO A 130 -42.71 14.30 3.50
CA PRO A 130 -43.94 14.99 3.86
C PRO A 130 -44.90 15.15 2.67
N PRO A 131 -46.23 15.15 2.88
CA PRO A 131 -47.20 15.34 1.81
C PRO A 131 -46.98 16.66 1.07
N GLY A 132 -46.89 16.60 -0.26
CA GLY A 132 -46.64 17.77 -1.11
C GLY A 132 -45.16 18.18 -1.23
N SER A 133 -44.23 17.43 -0.63
CA SER A 133 -42.79 17.62 -0.87
C SER A 133 -42.39 17.20 -2.29
N ASP A 134 -41.32 17.81 -2.79
CA ASP A 134 -40.69 17.48 -4.08
C ASP A 134 -39.91 16.15 -4.05
N LEU A 135 -39.88 15.48 -2.89
CA LEU A 135 -39.27 14.16 -2.68
C LEU A 135 -40.16 13.01 -3.16
N ALA A 136 -41.43 13.25 -3.49
CA ALA A 136 -42.36 12.20 -3.91
C ALA A 136 -41.88 11.44 -5.15
N GLY A 137 -41.29 12.15 -6.14
CA GLY A 137 -40.75 11.51 -7.35
C GLY A 137 -39.52 10.65 -7.07
N LEU A 138 -38.66 11.08 -6.13
CA LEU A 138 -37.51 10.31 -5.66
C LEU A 138 -37.98 9.06 -4.93
N ALA A 139 -38.95 9.19 -4.01
CA ALA A 139 -39.50 8.07 -3.25
C ALA A 139 -40.08 6.98 -4.16
N GLU A 140 -40.83 7.39 -5.19
CA GLU A 140 -41.38 6.45 -6.16
C GLU A 140 -40.30 5.78 -7.03
N HIS A 141 -39.29 6.54 -7.45
CA HIS A 141 -38.14 5.97 -8.15
C HIS A 141 -37.42 4.92 -7.31
N GLU A 142 -37.14 5.21 -6.04
CA GLU A 142 -36.44 4.29 -5.16
C GLU A 142 -37.30 3.08 -4.76
N ARG A 143 -38.60 3.27 -4.54
CA ARG A 143 -39.55 2.18 -4.25
C ARG A 143 -39.62 1.18 -5.39
N THR A 144 -39.59 1.64 -6.64
CA THR A 144 -39.66 0.77 -7.83
C THR A 144 -38.34 0.10 -8.17
N ARG A 145 -37.20 0.70 -7.79
CA ARG A 145 -35.86 0.20 -8.14
C ARG A 145 -35.18 -0.58 -7.03
N ASP A 146 -35.59 -0.36 -5.79
CA ASP A 146 -35.14 -1.05 -4.58
C ASP A 146 -33.61 -1.01 -4.40
N HIS A 147 -32.98 0.14 -4.70
CA HIS A 147 -31.51 0.24 -4.76
C HIS A 147 -30.81 0.02 -3.43
N GLU A 148 -31.46 0.38 -2.32
CA GLU A 148 -30.87 0.24 -0.97
C GLU A 148 -31.25 -1.08 -0.28
N ALA A 149 -31.99 -1.96 -0.96
CA ALA A 149 -32.29 -3.29 -0.43
C ALA A 149 -31.12 -4.24 -0.59
N HIS A 150 -30.74 -4.90 0.50
CA HIS A 150 -29.63 -5.85 0.51
C HIS A 150 -29.80 -6.93 1.59
N LEU A 151 -29.03 -8.00 1.46
CA LEU A 151 -28.92 -9.06 2.46
C LEU A 151 -27.55 -8.99 3.12
N ALA A 152 -27.48 -9.14 4.43
CA ALA A 152 -26.23 -9.11 5.16
C ALA A 152 -25.89 -10.47 5.78
N LEU A 153 -24.67 -10.93 5.52
CA LEU A 153 -24.04 -12.05 6.18
C LEU A 153 -22.97 -11.50 7.14
N GLU A 154 -22.96 -12.00 8.36
CA GLU A 154 -21.94 -11.68 9.36
C GLU A 154 -20.95 -12.84 9.50
N VAL A 155 -19.65 -12.53 9.52
CA VAL A 155 -18.59 -13.50 9.74
C VAL A 155 -18.25 -13.58 11.23
N ALA A 156 -18.54 -14.72 11.87
CA ALA A 156 -18.43 -14.84 13.33
C ALA A 156 -16.98 -14.91 13.85
N GLN A 157 -16.06 -15.48 13.06
CA GLN A 157 -14.65 -15.67 13.44
C GLN A 157 -13.75 -15.39 12.22
N PRO A 158 -13.48 -14.11 11.93
CA PRO A 158 -12.71 -13.75 10.76
C PRO A 158 -11.22 -14.09 10.93
N ASP A 159 -10.66 -14.66 9.88
CA ASP A 159 -9.22 -14.88 9.68
C ASP A 159 -8.89 -14.47 8.22
N PRO A 160 -7.71 -13.86 7.94
CA PRO A 160 -7.40 -13.38 6.60
C PRO A 160 -7.46 -14.43 5.50
N LEU A 161 -7.03 -15.68 5.76
CA LEU A 161 -7.08 -16.74 4.76
C LEU A 161 -8.53 -17.20 4.51
N LEU A 162 -9.32 -17.31 5.58
CA LEU A 162 -10.74 -17.61 5.49
C LEU A 162 -11.48 -16.55 4.68
N LEU A 163 -11.25 -15.27 4.97
CA LEU A 163 -11.93 -14.17 4.29
C LEU A 163 -11.59 -14.11 2.80
N ARG A 164 -10.33 -14.35 2.44
CA ARG A 164 -9.91 -14.47 1.02
C ARG A 164 -10.62 -15.63 0.33
N GLY A 165 -10.69 -16.79 0.99
CA GLY A 165 -11.41 -17.96 0.48
C GLY A 165 -12.91 -17.70 0.30
N LEU A 166 -13.53 -17.01 1.26
CA LEU A 166 -14.94 -16.64 1.23
C LEU A 166 -15.24 -15.68 0.08
N CYS A 167 -14.45 -14.62 -0.08
CA CYS A 167 -14.59 -13.68 -1.20
C CYS A 167 -14.40 -14.37 -2.55
N ALA A 168 -13.40 -15.26 -2.67
CA ALA A 168 -13.16 -16.03 -3.88
C ALA A 168 -14.33 -16.97 -4.20
N LEU A 169 -14.93 -17.59 -3.18
CA LEU A 169 -16.10 -18.45 -3.34
C LEU A 169 -17.32 -17.67 -3.81
N LEU A 170 -17.62 -16.53 -3.19
CA LEU A 170 -18.70 -15.62 -3.62
C LEU A 170 -18.50 -15.21 -5.09
N THR A 171 -17.27 -14.84 -5.45
CA THR A 171 -16.92 -14.43 -6.82
C THR A 171 -17.08 -15.57 -7.82
N ARG A 172 -16.64 -16.79 -7.45
CA ARG A 172 -16.79 -17.98 -8.29
C ARG A 172 -18.25 -18.32 -8.59
N HIS A 173 -19.15 -18.04 -7.65
CA HIS A 173 -20.60 -18.19 -7.82
C HIS A 173 -21.28 -16.95 -8.43
N GLY A 174 -20.50 -16.03 -8.99
CA GLY A 174 -21.00 -14.92 -9.80
C GLY A 174 -21.35 -13.65 -9.04
N ALA A 175 -21.04 -13.56 -7.74
CA ALA A 175 -21.11 -12.29 -7.03
C ALA A 175 -19.96 -11.39 -7.48
N THR A 176 -20.17 -10.07 -7.60
CA THR A 176 -19.09 -9.14 -8.02
C THR A 176 -18.87 -8.08 -6.97
N ALA A 177 -17.62 -7.72 -6.71
CA ALA A 177 -17.28 -6.68 -5.74
C ALA A 177 -17.98 -5.35 -6.08
N ASP A 178 -18.61 -4.73 -5.10
CA ASP A 178 -19.45 -3.52 -5.23
C ASP A 178 -19.13 -2.48 -4.13
N GLY A 179 -17.85 -2.35 -3.83
CA GLY A 179 -17.32 -1.41 -2.84
C GLY A 179 -17.28 -1.99 -1.43
N GLY A 180 -16.99 -1.16 -0.44
CA GLY A 180 -16.78 -1.58 0.93
C GLY A 180 -16.01 -0.53 1.71
N GLY A 181 -15.78 -0.78 2.99
CA GLY A 181 -15.03 0.11 3.86
C GLY A 181 -14.92 -0.42 5.29
N TYR A 182 -14.02 0.17 6.07
CA TYR A 182 -13.96 -0.02 7.51
C TYR A 182 -14.75 1.08 8.21
N ASN A 183 -15.60 0.70 9.15
CA ASN A 183 -16.35 1.62 10.00
C ASN A 183 -15.77 1.60 11.43
N PRO A 184 -15.04 2.64 11.86
CA PRO A 184 -14.45 2.69 13.20
C PRO A 184 -15.48 2.78 14.33
N HIS A 185 -16.73 3.18 14.03
CA HIS A 185 -17.79 3.26 15.05
C HIS A 185 -18.42 1.91 15.37
N GLU A 186 -18.41 0.99 14.41
CA GLU A 186 -18.95 -0.37 14.58
C GLU A 186 -17.84 -1.41 14.79
N ASP A 187 -16.58 -0.98 14.66
CA ASP A 187 -15.39 -1.84 14.60
C ASP A 187 -15.62 -3.01 13.64
N GLY A 188 -15.91 -2.67 12.38
CA GLY A 188 -16.29 -3.65 11.37
C GLY A 188 -15.88 -3.24 9.97
N THR A 189 -15.37 -4.20 9.23
CA THR A 189 -15.10 -4.11 7.79
C THR A 189 -16.30 -4.65 7.02
N VAL A 190 -16.81 -3.86 6.07
CA VAL A 190 -17.95 -4.23 5.23
C VAL A 190 -17.47 -4.43 3.79
N LEU A 191 -17.80 -5.58 3.21
CA LEU A 191 -17.52 -5.91 1.82
C LEU A 191 -18.84 -6.07 1.08
N TYR A 192 -19.08 -5.26 0.05
CA TYR A 192 -20.31 -5.32 -0.73
C TYR A 192 -20.12 -6.14 -1.99
N PHE A 193 -21.14 -6.91 -2.33
CA PHE A 193 -21.19 -7.64 -3.59
C PHE A 193 -22.52 -7.39 -4.29
N THR A 194 -22.52 -7.33 -5.61
CA THR A 194 -23.75 -7.56 -6.37
C THR A 194 -24.12 -9.04 -6.26
N ALA A 195 -25.40 -9.34 -6.13
CA ALA A 195 -25.89 -10.71 -6.22
C ALA A 195 -25.69 -11.26 -7.65
N PRO A 196 -25.46 -12.58 -7.80
CA PRO A 196 -25.36 -13.20 -9.12
C PRO A 196 -26.64 -13.03 -9.94
N THR A 197 -26.53 -12.95 -11.27
CA THR A 197 -27.68 -12.78 -12.19
C THR A 197 -28.75 -13.87 -12.05
N GLY A 198 -28.39 -15.06 -11.55
CA GLY A 198 -29.31 -16.17 -11.31
C GLY A 198 -29.91 -16.24 -9.89
N SER A 199 -29.57 -15.30 -9.00
CA SER A 199 -30.05 -15.30 -7.61
C SER A 199 -31.57 -15.31 -7.55
N LYS A 200 -32.11 -16.20 -6.72
CA LYS A 200 -33.55 -16.33 -6.43
C LYS A 200 -33.93 -15.70 -5.09
N ALA A 201 -32.98 -15.08 -4.39
CA ALA A 201 -33.22 -14.47 -3.09
C ALA A 201 -34.07 -13.18 -3.18
N GLY A 202 -34.22 -12.59 -4.37
CA GLY A 202 -34.99 -11.36 -4.57
C GLY A 202 -34.22 -10.07 -4.28
N TYR A 203 -32.97 -10.17 -3.83
CA TYR A 203 -32.10 -9.03 -3.53
C TYR A 203 -30.95 -8.93 -4.53
N ARG A 204 -30.59 -7.70 -4.89
CA ARG A 204 -29.53 -7.40 -5.87
C ARG A 204 -28.16 -7.19 -5.25
N ARG A 205 -28.10 -7.04 -3.93
CA ARG A 205 -26.87 -6.73 -3.20
C ARG A 205 -26.73 -7.61 -1.97
N LEU A 206 -25.50 -7.99 -1.72
CA LEU A 206 -25.04 -8.74 -0.56
C LEU A 206 -24.05 -7.87 0.19
N GLU A 207 -24.25 -7.77 1.50
CA GLU A 207 -23.31 -7.23 2.45
C GLU A 207 -22.63 -8.39 3.17
N LEU A 208 -21.31 -8.36 3.26
CA LEU A 208 -20.54 -9.23 4.13
C LEU A 208 -19.90 -8.37 5.22
N TYR A 209 -20.48 -8.44 6.42
CA TYR A 209 -19.98 -7.77 7.61
C TYR A 209 -18.92 -8.63 8.30
N VAL A 210 -17.78 -8.02 8.58
CA VAL A 210 -16.63 -8.69 9.18
C VAL A 210 -16.17 -7.88 10.40
N PRO A 211 -16.31 -8.40 11.63
CA PRO A 211 -15.83 -7.71 12.83
C PRO A 211 -14.33 -7.41 12.77
N GLY A 212 -13.93 -6.21 13.16
CA GLY A 212 -12.55 -5.71 13.16
C GLY A 212 -12.09 -5.08 11.84
N GLU A 213 -10.84 -4.61 11.84
CA GLU A 213 -10.17 -4.02 10.69
C GLU A 213 -9.43 -5.09 9.87
N HIS A 214 -9.76 -5.21 8.58
CA HIS A 214 -9.16 -6.21 7.66
C HIS A 214 -8.62 -5.54 6.40
N PRO A 215 -7.54 -4.74 6.50
CA PRO A 215 -7.10 -3.85 5.43
C PRO A 215 -6.69 -4.62 4.18
N ASP A 216 -5.93 -5.71 4.31
CA ASP A 216 -5.48 -6.52 3.17
C ASP A 216 -6.64 -7.12 2.35
N VAL A 217 -7.69 -7.59 3.05
CA VAL A 217 -8.86 -8.20 2.41
C VAL A 217 -9.70 -7.12 1.75
N LEU A 218 -9.91 -6.00 2.44
CA LEU A 218 -10.63 -4.85 1.92
C LEU A 218 -9.93 -4.27 0.68
N ASP A 219 -8.61 -4.12 0.71
CA ASP A 219 -7.84 -3.61 -0.43
C ASP A 219 -7.91 -4.55 -1.64
N ALA A 220 -7.80 -5.86 -1.42
CA ALA A 220 -7.96 -6.84 -2.49
C ALA A 220 -9.38 -6.80 -3.09
N HIS A 221 -10.41 -6.67 -2.26
CA HIS A 221 -11.80 -6.54 -2.69
C HIS A 221 -12.05 -5.24 -3.46
N LEU A 222 -11.55 -4.11 -2.96
CA LEU A 222 -11.66 -2.82 -3.62
C LEU A 222 -10.85 -2.76 -4.93
N ALA A 223 -9.73 -3.50 -5.02
CA ALA A 223 -9.00 -3.64 -6.27
C ALA A 223 -9.85 -4.34 -7.36
N GLN A 224 -10.58 -5.40 -7.00
CA GLN A 224 -11.53 -6.05 -7.91
C GLN A 224 -12.66 -5.10 -8.33
N TYR A 225 -13.24 -4.37 -7.37
CA TYR A 225 -14.26 -3.35 -7.65
C TYR A 225 -13.74 -2.25 -8.61
N ARG A 226 -12.53 -1.74 -8.37
CA ARG A 226 -11.87 -0.74 -9.23
C ARG A 226 -11.54 -1.29 -10.62
N ALA A 227 -11.24 -2.59 -10.75
CA ALA A 227 -11.00 -3.24 -12.03
C ALA A 227 -12.27 -3.25 -12.91
N GLY A 228 -13.47 -3.31 -12.30
CA GLY A 228 -14.74 -3.10 -12.99
C GLY A 228 -14.98 -1.67 -13.49
N ARG A 229 -14.09 -0.73 -13.17
CA ARG A 229 -14.19 0.70 -13.49
C ARG A 229 -12.90 1.24 -14.13
N PRO A 230 -12.56 0.80 -15.35
CA PRO A 230 -11.27 1.08 -15.97
C PRO A 230 -11.00 2.58 -16.17
N ALA A 231 -12.01 3.39 -16.48
CA ALA A 231 -11.85 4.84 -16.65
C ALA A 231 -11.46 5.55 -15.35
N GLU A 232 -12.13 5.23 -14.23
CA GLU A 232 -11.81 5.78 -12.91
C GLU A 232 -10.42 5.33 -12.45
N THR A 233 -10.07 4.07 -12.71
CA THR A 233 -8.73 3.55 -12.41
C THR A 233 -7.65 4.26 -13.22
N LEU A 234 -7.84 4.44 -14.54
CA LEU A 234 -6.88 5.16 -15.37
C LEU A 234 -6.74 6.61 -14.92
N LEU A 235 -7.84 7.31 -14.63
CA LEU A 235 -7.80 8.68 -14.13
C LEU A 235 -6.98 8.76 -12.84
N ARG A 236 -7.23 7.87 -11.86
CA ARG A 236 -6.45 7.81 -10.62
C ARG A 236 -4.95 7.64 -10.88
N LEU A 237 -4.57 6.76 -11.80
CA LEU A 237 -3.18 6.53 -12.18
C LEU A 237 -2.55 7.78 -12.84
N LEU A 238 -3.26 8.43 -13.76
CA LEU A 238 -2.81 9.67 -14.42
C LEU A 238 -2.55 10.80 -13.41
N THR A 239 -3.36 10.86 -12.35
CA THR A 239 -3.24 11.89 -11.30
C THR A 239 -2.17 11.61 -10.25
N GLY A 240 -1.47 10.48 -10.32
CA GLY A 240 -0.42 10.13 -9.36
C GLY A 240 0.72 11.16 -9.28
N ALA A 241 1.01 11.86 -10.38
CA ALA A 241 1.99 12.95 -10.41
C ALA A 241 1.62 14.12 -9.47
N TRP A 242 0.31 14.35 -9.25
CA TRP A 242 -0.17 15.38 -8.32
C TRP A 242 0.12 14.99 -6.87
N THR A 243 0.02 13.70 -6.53
CA THR A 243 0.41 13.17 -5.21
C THR A 243 1.87 13.49 -4.92
N THR A 244 2.78 13.17 -5.85
CA THR A 244 4.22 13.43 -5.68
C THR A 244 4.50 14.91 -5.45
N GLN A 245 3.91 15.80 -6.25
CA GLN A 245 4.08 17.25 -6.10
C GLN A 245 3.46 17.78 -4.81
N ALA A 246 2.27 17.30 -4.41
CA ALA A 246 1.64 17.70 -3.16
C ALA A 246 2.48 17.32 -1.93
N LEU A 247 3.11 16.14 -1.93
CA LEU A 247 4.03 15.71 -0.88
C LEU A 247 5.32 16.56 -0.86
N ALA A 248 5.86 16.88 -2.04
CA ALA A 248 7.04 17.73 -2.15
C ALA A 248 6.76 19.16 -1.65
N VAL A 249 5.63 19.77 -2.03
CA VAL A 249 5.20 21.08 -1.51
C VAL A 249 4.95 21.02 0.00
N CYS A 250 4.36 19.93 0.51
CA CYS A 250 4.17 19.73 1.94
C CYS A 250 5.52 19.73 2.70
N ALA A 251 6.50 19.00 2.17
CA ALA A 251 7.87 18.93 2.69
C ALA A 251 8.62 20.27 2.58
N ASP A 252 8.45 20.98 1.47
CA ASP A 252 9.12 22.26 1.19
C ASP A 252 8.61 23.37 2.11
N LEU A 253 7.29 23.50 2.24
CA LEU A 253 6.63 24.44 3.17
C LEU A 253 6.87 24.11 4.65
N ARG A 254 7.47 22.95 4.95
CA ARG A 254 7.67 22.45 6.32
C ARG A 254 6.35 22.34 7.10
N LEU A 255 5.26 21.99 6.41
CA LEU A 255 3.96 21.72 7.04
C LEU A 255 4.05 20.68 8.17
N PRO A 256 4.80 19.56 8.02
CA PRO A 256 4.94 18.57 9.08
C PRO A 256 5.60 19.11 10.35
N ASP A 257 6.48 20.11 10.24
CA ASP A 257 7.14 20.71 11.40
C ASP A 257 6.21 21.69 12.15
N ALA A 258 5.19 22.21 11.46
CA ALA A 258 4.21 23.13 12.02
C ALA A 258 2.97 22.44 12.61
N LEU A 259 2.85 21.12 12.44
CA LEU A 259 1.73 20.31 12.90
C LEU A 259 2.17 19.32 13.99
N ASP A 260 1.26 19.03 14.91
CA ASP A 260 1.47 18.09 16.01
C ASP A 260 0.50 16.89 15.89
N PRO A 261 0.90 15.67 16.29
CA PRO A 261 0.00 14.53 16.30
C PRO A 261 -1.16 14.66 17.30
N HIS A 262 -0.95 15.38 18.39
CA HIS A 262 -1.87 15.46 19.54
C HIS A 262 -2.62 16.78 19.63
N THR A 263 -2.21 17.81 18.90
CA THR A 263 -2.79 19.16 18.95
C THR A 263 -3.23 19.61 17.56
N ALA A 264 -4.53 19.88 17.39
CA ALA A 264 -5.06 20.36 16.12
C ALA A 264 -4.70 21.83 15.90
N LEU A 265 -4.44 22.18 14.65
CA LEU A 265 -4.21 23.57 14.22
C LEU A 265 -5.15 23.96 13.09
N GLY A 266 -5.81 25.10 13.21
CA GLY A 266 -6.68 25.65 12.17
C GLY A 266 -5.90 26.15 10.96
N ALA A 267 -6.48 26.00 9.76
CA ALA A 267 -5.83 26.38 8.50
C ALA A 267 -5.30 27.83 8.45
N PRO A 268 -6.00 28.87 8.97
CA PRO A 268 -5.46 30.24 8.95
C PRO A 268 -4.19 30.41 9.80
N ALA A 269 -4.08 29.67 10.91
CA ALA A 269 -2.88 29.70 11.75
C ALA A 269 -1.74 28.95 11.07
N LEU A 270 -2.02 27.79 10.49
CA LEU A 270 -1.03 27.01 9.75
C LEU A 270 -0.50 27.77 8.53
N ALA A 271 -1.38 28.42 7.76
CA ALA A 271 -1.00 29.27 6.62
C ALA A 271 0.00 30.37 7.02
N ARG A 272 -0.24 31.05 8.15
CA ARG A 272 0.72 32.03 8.69
C ARG A 272 2.03 31.39 9.13
N ALA A 273 1.97 30.20 9.74
CA ALA A 273 3.15 29.51 10.24
C ALA A 273 4.10 29.09 9.10
N VAL A 274 3.56 28.66 7.95
CA VAL A 274 4.36 28.21 6.80
C VAL A 274 4.49 29.24 5.67
N GLY A 275 3.91 30.43 5.83
CA GLY A 275 3.95 31.49 4.82
C GLY A 275 3.17 31.18 3.54
N ALA A 276 2.04 30.47 3.65
CA ALA A 276 1.20 30.09 2.51
C ALA A 276 -0.08 30.93 2.41
N ASP A 277 -0.67 30.95 1.22
CA ASP A 277 -2.02 31.47 1.00
C ASP A 277 -3.06 30.56 1.71
N PRO A 278 -3.96 31.11 2.56
CA PRO A 278 -4.91 30.30 3.33
C PRO A 278 -5.84 29.45 2.48
N ASP A 279 -6.41 30.00 1.39
CA ASP A 279 -7.43 29.32 0.58
C ASP A 279 -6.82 28.17 -0.21
N THR A 280 -5.64 28.41 -0.78
CA THR A 280 -4.89 27.39 -1.52
C THR A 280 -4.37 26.31 -0.59
N LEU A 281 -3.88 26.68 0.61
CA LEU A 281 -3.42 25.71 1.61
C LEU A 281 -4.55 24.78 2.06
N VAL A 282 -5.77 25.28 2.25
CA VAL A 282 -6.93 24.42 2.58
C VAL A 282 -7.15 23.36 1.50
N SER A 283 -6.97 23.69 0.22
CA SER A 283 -7.09 22.72 -0.87
C SER A 283 -5.99 21.66 -0.83
N LEU A 284 -4.75 22.06 -0.55
CA LEU A 284 -3.65 21.10 -0.33
C LEU A 284 -3.90 20.21 0.88
N LEU A 285 -4.32 20.78 2.02
CA LEU A 285 -4.60 20.03 3.25
C LEU A 285 -5.73 19.01 3.08
N ARG A 286 -6.78 19.35 2.31
CA ARG A 286 -7.84 18.38 1.97
C ARG A 286 -7.28 17.20 1.19
N TYR A 287 -6.38 17.46 0.24
CA TYR A 287 -5.75 16.40 -0.54
C TYR A 287 -4.78 15.56 0.32
N LEU A 288 -3.97 16.20 1.17
CA LEU A 288 -3.09 15.51 2.13
C LEU A 288 -3.88 14.68 3.16
N ALA A 289 -5.07 15.15 3.56
CA ALA A 289 -5.96 14.41 4.44
C ALA A 289 -6.52 13.15 3.76
N MET A 290 -6.92 13.28 2.49
CA MET A 290 -7.33 12.13 1.66
C MET A 290 -6.20 11.10 1.51
N LEU A 291 -4.95 11.55 1.45
CA LEU A 291 -3.76 10.69 1.39
C LEU A 291 -3.30 10.16 2.76
N GLY A 292 -3.97 10.54 3.86
CA GLY A 292 -3.62 10.12 5.22
C GLY A 292 -2.33 10.73 5.77
N VAL A 293 -1.81 11.81 5.18
CA VAL A 293 -0.60 12.53 5.64
C VAL A 293 -0.94 13.45 6.83
N VAL A 294 -2.15 14.00 6.82
CA VAL A 294 -2.74 14.76 7.93
C VAL A 294 -4.12 14.18 8.24
N SER A 295 -4.61 14.37 9.46
CA SER A 295 -6.04 14.18 9.74
C SER A 295 -6.72 15.54 9.86
N ALA A 296 -8.01 15.58 9.55
CA ALA A 296 -8.83 16.78 9.63
C ALA A 296 -10.10 16.48 10.43
N ASP A 297 -10.37 17.28 11.46
CA ASP A 297 -11.55 17.21 12.31
C ASP A 297 -12.14 18.62 12.53
N ALA A 298 -13.14 18.73 13.41
CA ALA A 298 -13.77 20.02 13.74
C ALA A 298 -12.81 21.00 14.44
N ASP A 299 -11.77 20.50 15.10
CA ASP A 299 -10.78 21.28 15.85
C ASP A 299 -9.61 21.75 14.96
N GLY A 300 -9.41 21.11 13.80
CA GLY A 300 -8.45 21.53 12.78
C GLY A 300 -7.70 20.35 12.16
N TYR A 301 -6.40 20.57 11.87
CA TYR A 301 -5.53 19.57 11.26
C TYR A 301 -4.49 19.05 12.24
N ARG A 302 -4.19 17.74 12.16
CA ARG A 302 -3.15 17.07 12.95
C ARG A 302 -2.22 16.28 12.04
N LEU A 303 -0.99 16.04 12.48
CA LEU A 303 -0.04 15.23 11.74
C LEU A 303 -0.31 13.73 11.99
N THR A 304 -0.32 12.91 10.94
CA THR A 304 -0.37 11.45 11.11
C THR A 304 1.02 10.84 11.22
N GLU A 305 1.11 9.54 11.50
CA GLU A 305 2.38 8.82 11.48
C GLU A 305 3.06 8.87 10.09
N VAL A 306 2.28 8.85 9.01
CA VAL A 306 2.80 8.98 7.63
C VAL A 306 3.39 10.38 7.43
N GLY A 307 2.67 11.43 7.82
CA GLY A 307 3.17 12.81 7.74
C GLY A 307 4.40 13.06 8.62
N ALA A 308 4.50 12.39 9.77
CA ALA A 308 5.63 12.52 10.68
C ALA A 308 6.96 12.08 10.06
N LEU A 309 6.96 11.20 9.05
CA LEU A 309 8.17 10.82 8.31
C LEU A 309 8.79 11.98 7.53
N LEU A 310 8.03 13.05 7.28
CA LEU A 310 8.50 14.25 6.57
C LEU A 310 8.97 15.37 7.52
N ARG A 311 8.97 15.15 8.84
CA ARG A 311 9.54 16.11 9.79
C ARG A 311 11.04 16.24 9.64
N THR A 312 11.56 17.40 9.94
CA THR A 312 13.00 17.69 9.87
C THR A 312 13.80 17.17 11.08
N ASP A 313 13.13 16.99 12.22
CA ASP A 313 13.76 16.65 13.49
C ASP A 313 13.67 15.17 13.86
N VAL A 314 13.25 14.32 12.92
CA VAL A 314 13.17 12.87 13.13
C VAL A 314 14.37 12.15 12.50
N PRO A 315 14.90 11.10 13.17
CA PRO A 315 15.90 10.23 12.56
C PRO A 315 15.36 9.60 11.26
N ALA A 316 16.20 9.55 10.22
CA ALA A 316 15.85 9.04 8.90
C ALA A 316 14.62 9.74 8.28
N SER A 317 14.56 11.07 8.39
CA SER A 317 13.57 11.90 7.71
C SER A 317 13.51 11.59 6.21
N MET A 318 12.30 11.45 5.67
CA MET A 318 12.03 11.29 4.25
C MET A 318 11.81 12.63 3.54
N ARG A 319 11.94 13.76 4.23
CA ARG A 319 11.80 15.10 3.63
C ARG A 319 12.76 15.31 2.46
N PRO A 320 14.08 15.00 2.56
CA PRO A 320 15.00 15.16 1.44
C PRO A 320 14.59 14.32 0.22
N LEU A 321 14.08 13.12 0.46
CA LEU A 321 13.58 12.22 -0.59
C LEU A 321 12.34 12.81 -1.27
N ALA A 322 11.37 13.34 -0.52
CA ALA A 322 10.19 13.97 -1.09
C ALA A 322 10.55 15.17 -1.99
N LEU A 323 11.51 15.99 -1.57
CA LEU A 323 11.99 17.13 -2.37
C LEU A 323 12.71 16.68 -3.65
N MET A 324 13.53 15.62 -3.58
CA MET A 324 14.19 15.09 -4.76
C MET A 324 13.20 14.50 -5.77
N TYR A 325 12.20 13.75 -5.27
CA TYR A 325 11.14 13.14 -6.09
C TYR A 325 10.15 14.15 -6.67
N GLY A 326 9.96 15.31 -6.02
CA GLY A 326 9.19 16.42 -6.56
C GLY A 326 9.99 17.42 -7.39
N GLY A 327 11.31 17.31 -7.41
CA GLY A 327 12.22 18.21 -8.12
C GLY A 327 12.94 17.49 -9.28
N PRO A 328 14.28 17.36 -9.26
CA PRO A 328 15.05 16.86 -10.41
C PRO A 328 14.60 15.50 -10.95
N PHE A 329 14.21 14.56 -10.08
CA PHE A 329 13.70 13.26 -10.54
C PHE A 329 12.32 13.37 -11.19
N TYR A 330 11.48 14.31 -10.74
CA TYR A 330 10.20 14.59 -11.39
C TYR A 330 10.41 15.13 -12.81
N GLU A 331 11.33 16.08 -12.97
CA GLU A 331 11.68 16.69 -14.25
C GLU A 331 12.16 15.63 -15.25
N SER A 332 13.06 14.76 -14.81
CA SER A 332 13.56 13.64 -15.62
C SER A 332 12.44 12.69 -16.04
N PHE A 333 11.56 12.30 -15.12
CA PHE A 333 10.39 11.48 -15.45
C PHE A 333 9.39 12.17 -16.39
N ALA A 334 9.27 13.50 -16.35
CA ALA A 334 8.47 14.24 -17.31
C ALA A 334 9.03 14.11 -18.74
N ALA A 335 10.34 13.88 -18.89
CA ALA A 335 11.00 13.56 -20.15
C ALA A 335 11.16 12.05 -20.43
N LEU A 336 10.51 11.16 -19.67
CA LEU A 336 10.61 9.70 -19.86
C LEU A 336 10.36 9.24 -21.30
N GLY A 337 9.49 9.95 -22.03
CA GLY A 337 9.23 9.67 -23.44
C GLY A 337 10.46 9.74 -24.34
N HIS A 338 11.49 10.52 -23.98
CA HIS A 338 12.79 10.52 -24.63
C HIS A 338 13.48 9.16 -24.43
N THR A 339 13.72 8.76 -23.17
CA THR A 339 14.37 7.48 -22.83
C THR A 339 13.69 6.28 -23.47
N VAL A 340 12.36 6.24 -23.49
CA VAL A 340 11.64 5.12 -24.10
C VAL A 340 11.84 5.08 -25.63
N ARG A 341 11.96 6.23 -26.30
CA ARG A 341 12.12 6.30 -27.76
C ARG A 341 13.55 6.06 -28.22
N THR A 342 14.54 6.54 -27.47
CA THR A 342 15.95 6.57 -27.89
C THR A 342 16.80 5.53 -27.16
N GLY A 343 16.39 5.11 -25.96
CA GLY A 343 17.23 4.35 -25.04
C GLY A 343 18.25 5.22 -24.28
N GLU A 344 18.27 6.53 -24.52
CA GLU A 344 19.19 7.49 -23.88
C GLU A 344 18.61 8.03 -22.55
N VAL A 345 19.46 8.60 -21.71
CA VAL A 345 19.08 9.06 -20.36
C VAL A 345 18.30 10.38 -20.44
N ALA A 346 17.09 10.44 -19.85
CA ALA A 346 16.26 11.64 -19.88
C ALA A 346 16.84 12.79 -19.07
N PHE A 347 17.50 12.49 -17.94
CA PHE A 347 18.20 13.50 -17.14
C PHE A 347 19.28 14.20 -17.99
N ASP A 348 20.17 13.44 -18.62
CA ASP A 348 21.23 13.98 -19.48
C ASP A 348 20.66 14.79 -20.65
N HIS A 349 19.54 14.34 -21.23
CA HIS A 349 18.84 15.09 -22.29
C HIS A 349 18.33 16.46 -21.82
N LEU A 350 17.81 16.55 -20.59
CA LEU A 350 17.26 17.80 -20.04
C LEU A 350 18.35 18.76 -19.54
N HIS A 351 19.36 18.24 -18.86
CA HIS A 351 20.37 19.04 -18.17
C HIS A 351 21.68 19.18 -18.96
N GLY A 352 21.86 18.39 -20.02
CA GLY A 352 23.03 18.42 -20.91
C GLY A 352 24.30 17.76 -20.33
N GLU A 353 24.20 17.13 -19.17
CA GLU A 353 25.30 16.47 -18.45
C GLU A 353 24.75 15.35 -17.55
N ASN A 354 25.63 14.47 -17.08
CA ASN A 354 25.23 13.37 -16.19
C ASN A 354 24.74 13.90 -14.83
N HIS A 355 23.77 13.21 -14.23
CA HIS A 355 23.16 13.66 -12.96
C HIS A 355 24.15 13.87 -11.81
N PHE A 356 25.20 13.04 -11.68
CA PHE A 356 26.18 13.19 -10.60
C PHE A 356 26.97 14.48 -10.76
N ASP A 357 27.39 14.79 -12.00
CA ASP A 357 28.12 16.01 -12.32
C ASP A 357 27.21 17.24 -12.11
N HIS A 358 25.94 17.15 -12.52
CA HIS A 358 24.95 18.20 -12.30
C HIS A 358 24.77 18.54 -10.82
N PHE A 359 24.56 17.52 -9.97
CA PHE A 359 24.39 17.71 -8.53
C PHE A 359 25.65 18.27 -7.87
N ALA A 360 26.84 17.83 -8.29
CA ALA A 360 28.10 18.31 -7.74
C ALA A 360 28.36 19.82 -7.96
N ARG A 361 27.66 20.46 -8.92
CA ARG A 361 27.80 21.91 -9.19
C ARG A 361 27.07 22.79 -8.18
N ASP A 362 26.02 22.28 -7.55
CA ASP A 362 25.29 22.98 -6.49
C ASP A 362 25.44 22.23 -5.17
N PRO A 363 26.24 22.75 -4.22
CA PRO A 363 26.42 22.12 -2.91
C PRO A 363 25.12 21.84 -2.16
N ARG A 364 24.05 22.63 -2.38
CA ARG A 364 22.74 22.39 -1.77
C ARG A 364 22.06 21.17 -2.36
N LEU A 365 22.15 21.02 -3.68
CA LEU A 365 21.56 19.89 -4.38
C LEU A 365 22.33 18.60 -4.13
N ALA A 366 23.67 18.67 -4.08
CA ALA A 366 24.51 17.55 -3.65
C ALA A 366 24.14 17.08 -2.23
N ALA A 367 24.05 18.01 -1.27
CA ALA A 367 23.63 17.68 0.10
C ALA A 367 22.22 17.08 0.15
N LEU A 368 21.27 17.63 -0.62
CA LEU A 368 19.91 17.10 -0.71
C LEU A 368 19.89 15.67 -1.27
N PHE A 369 20.69 15.39 -2.30
CA PHE A 369 20.83 14.05 -2.86
C PHE A 369 21.41 13.08 -1.82
N ASP A 370 22.50 13.45 -1.17
CA ASP A 370 23.14 12.62 -0.13
C ASP A 370 22.16 12.31 1.02
N GLU A 371 21.44 13.32 1.52
CA GLU A 371 20.42 13.16 2.54
C GLU A 371 19.24 12.30 2.06
N SER A 372 18.83 12.42 0.80
CA SER A 372 17.76 11.59 0.21
C SER A 372 18.16 10.12 0.14
N MET A 373 19.43 9.84 -0.18
CA MET A 373 19.96 8.48 -0.19
C MET A 373 20.03 7.90 1.22
N ALA A 374 20.33 8.73 2.22
CA ALA A 374 20.31 8.32 3.63
C ALA A 374 18.88 8.03 4.14
N ALA A 375 17.83 8.67 3.61
CA ALA A 375 16.45 8.38 3.99
C ALA A 375 16.03 6.92 3.71
N SER A 376 16.67 6.27 2.72
CA SER A 376 16.43 4.85 2.39
C SER A 376 17.26 3.86 3.22
N SER A 377 18.04 4.35 4.19
CA SER A 377 18.99 3.55 4.99
C SER A 377 18.37 2.41 5.80
N ARG A 378 17.08 2.48 6.17
CA ARG A 378 16.35 1.38 6.84
C ARG A 378 16.32 0.09 6.01
N MET A 379 16.47 0.21 4.69
CA MET A 379 16.67 -0.93 3.77
C MET A 379 17.81 -1.85 4.22
N PHE A 380 18.81 -1.32 4.93
CA PHE A 380 20.00 -2.06 5.34
C PHE A 380 19.89 -2.71 6.72
N ASP A 381 18.83 -2.44 7.50
CA ASP A 381 18.74 -2.86 8.91
C ASP A 381 18.99 -4.37 9.11
N PRO A 382 18.38 -5.28 8.32
CA PRO A 382 18.61 -6.71 8.49
C PRO A 382 20.01 -7.17 8.09
N LEU A 383 20.78 -6.38 7.33
CA LEU A 383 22.10 -6.79 6.85
C LEU A 383 23.09 -6.99 8.01
N SER A 384 22.94 -6.23 9.09
CA SER A 384 23.70 -6.42 10.32
C SER A 384 23.53 -7.83 10.91
N ALA A 385 22.38 -8.47 10.72
CA ALA A 385 22.10 -9.82 11.17
C ALA A 385 22.40 -10.90 10.11
N HIS A 386 22.94 -10.52 8.94
CA HIS A 386 23.28 -11.48 7.90
C HIS A 386 24.34 -12.48 8.41
N PRO A 387 24.22 -13.80 8.15
CA PRO A 387 25.11 -14.81 8.72
C PRO A 387 26.60 -14.55 8.48
N VAL A 388 26.96 -14.02 7.31
CA VAL A 388 28.34 -13.65 6.95
C VAL A 388 28.85 -12.50 7.80
N VAL A 389 28.04 -11.45 8.00
CA VAL A 389 28.40 -10.30 8.84
C VAL A 389 28.53 -10.73 10.29
N LEU A 390 27.61 -11.55 10.79
CA LEU A 390 27.67 -12.11 12.14
C LEU A 390 28.93 -12.96 12.36
N ALA A 391 29.31 -13.78 11.38
CA ALA A 391 30.51 -14.59 11.46
C ALA A 391 31.78 -13.73 11.52
N ALA A 392 31.88 -12.71 10.66
CA ALA A 392 33.00 -11.77 10.65
C ALA A 392 33.07 -10.96 11.96
N GLY A 393 31.93 -10.50 12.49
CA GLY A 393 31.86 -9.72 13.73
C GLY A 393 32.17 -10.51 15.00
N ARG A 394 32.02 -11.85 14.96
CA ARG A 394 32.30 -12.78 16.07
C ARG A 394 33.63 -13.50 15.94
N ALA A 395 34.40 -13.24 14.89
CA ALA A 395 35.70 -13.87 14.68
C ALA A 395 36.68 -13.52 15.81
N ALA A 396 37.63 -14.42 16.08
CA ALA A 396 38.62 -14.22 17.14
C ALA A 396 39.55 -13.04 16.85
N THR A 397 39.80 -12.75 15.57
CA THR A 397 40.46 -11.53 15.12
C THR A 397 39.42 -10.58 14.56
N PRO A 398 39.63 -9.25 14.60
CA PRO A 398 38.69 -8.31 14.03
C PRO A 398 38.44 -8.60 12.53
N GLY A 399 37.18 -8.88 12.18
CA GLY A 399 36.80 -9.11 10.79
C GLY A 399 36.81 -7.81 9.99
N THR A 400 37.23 -7.87 8.74
CA THR A 400 37.35 -6.67 7.87
C THR A 400 36.24 -6.64 6.82
N VAL A 401 35.44 -5.58 6.83
CA VAL A 401 34.42 -5.29 5.81
C VAL A 401 34.98 -4.25 4.84
N VAL A 402 35.02 -4.58 3.56
CA VAL A 402 35.42 -3.68 2.47
C VAL A 402 34.16 -3.20 1.75
N ASP A 403 33.81 -1.94 1.92
CA ASP A 403 32.68 -1.29 1.25
C ASP A 403 33.15 -0.61 -0.03
N VAL A 404 32.81 -1.19 -1.18
CA VAL A 404 33.28 -0.75 -2.51
C VAL A 404 32.27 0.23 -3.09
N ALA A 405 32.71 1.47 -3.33
CA ALA A 405 31.85 2.60 -3.66
C ALA A 405 30.78 2.84 -2.58
N GLY A 406 31.19 2.82 -1.31
CA GLY A 406 30.31 2.91 -0.14
C GLY A 406 29.65 4.28 0.09
N GLY A 407 29.80 5.23 -0.83
CA GLY A 407 29.26 6.59 -0.71
C GLY A 407 29.70 7.30 0.57
N ASN A 408 28.73 7.82 1.33
CA ASN A 408 28.96 8.48 2.62
C ASN A 408 29.21 7.51 3.80
N GLY A 409 29.32 6.21 3.55
CA GLY A 409 29.63 5.19 4.55
C GLY A 409 28.50 4.82 5.50
N GLU A 410 27.25 5.21 5.19
CA GLU A 410 26.08 4.90 6.03
C GLU A 410 25.93 3.39 6.29
N LEU A 411 26.04 2.57 5.24
CA LEU A 411 25.92 1.12 5.36
C LEU A 411 27.05 0.55 6.24
N LEU A 412 28.30 0.87 5.92
CA LEU A 412 29.46 0.45 6.70
C LEU A 412 29.35 0.87 8.17
N GLY A 413 28.92 2.11 8.43
CA GLY A 413 28.71 2.65 9.77
C GLY A 413 27.73 1.80 10.58
N ARG A 414 26.60 1.40 9.99
CA ARG A 414 25.61 0.52 10.65
C ARG A 414 26.20 -0.84 11.02
N LEU A 415 26.98 -1.44 10.12
CA LEU A 415 27.61 -2.73 10.41
C LEU A 415 28.64 -2.61 11.54
N LEU A 416 29.42 -1.53 11.56
CA LEU A 416 30.40 -1.26 12.62
C LEU A 416 29.75 -0.95 13.97
N ALA A 417 28.61 -0.25 13.97
CA ALA A 417 27.80 0.00 15.15
C ALA A 417 27.26 -1.30 15.76
N ALA A 418 26.71 -2.17 14.91
CA ALA A 418 26.13 -3.44 15.34
C ALA A 418 27.16 -4.46 15.83
N HIS A 419 28.39 -4.41 15.28
CA HIS A 419 29.44 -5.40 15.58
C HIS A 419 30.76 -4.73 15.97
N PRO A 420 31.06 -4.58 17.27
CA PRO A 420 32.31 -4.00 17.76
C PRO A 420 33.58 -4.73 17.28
N GLY A 421 33.47 -6.01 16.94
CA GLY A 421 34.57 -6.83 16.41
C GLY A 421 34.93 -6.53 14.95
N LEU A 422 34.16 -5.72 14.23
CA LEU A 422 34.46 -5.40 12.82
C LEU A 422 35.43 -4.21 12.67
N ARG A 423 36.17 -4.20 11.57
CA ARG A 423 36.88 -3.04 11.01
C ARG A 423 36.37 -2.79 9.60
N GLY A 424 36.40 -1.53 9.18
CA GLY A 424 35.93 -1.12 7.87
C GLY A 424 37.07 -0.64 6.97
N VAL A 425 36.92 -0.88 5.67
CA VAL A 425 37.67 -0.20 4.61
C VAL A 425 36.65 0.36 3.64
N LEU A 426 36.63 1.68 3.44
CA LEU A 426 35.73 2.33 2.50
C LEU A 426 36.53 2.81 1.28
N LEU A 427 36.20 2.26 0.10
CA LEU A 427 36.72 2.71 -1.18
C LEU A 427 35.70 3.62 -1.85
N GLU A 428 36.09 4.84 -2.19
CA GLU A 428 35.25 5.78 -2.93
C GLU A 428 36.10 6.81 -3.71
N ARG A 429 35.44 7.61 -4.54
CA ARG A 429 36.03 8.79 -5.16
C ARG A 429 36.47 9.80 -4.09
N PRO A 430 37.50 10.64 -4.36
CA PRO A 430 38.08 11.53 -3.35
C PRO A 430 37.09 12.43 -2.61
N HIS A 431 36.08 12.97 -3.29
CA HIS A 431 35.08 13.85 -2.67
C HIS A 431 34.13 13.08 -1.73
N ALA A 432 33.68 11.89 -2.13
CA ALA A 432 32.80 11.04 -1.34
C ALA A 432 33.52 10.46 -0.11
N VAL A 433 34.82 10.12 -0.23
CA VAL A 433 35.66 9.74 0.92
C VAL A 433 35.70 10.84 1.99
N ALA A 434 35.72 12.11 1.59
CA ALA A 434 35.72 13.23 2.55
C ALA A 434 34.40 13.27 3.34
N ALA A 435 33.26 13.09 2.67
CA ALA A 435 31.95 13.01 3.31
C ALA A 435 31.84 11.78 4.23
N ALA A 436 32.32 10.61 3.79
CA ALA A 436 32.34 9.39 4.58
C ALA A 436 33.15 9.53 5.86
N ARG A 437 34.32 10.18 5.80
CA ARG A 437 35.15 10.47 6.98
C ARG A 437 34.38 11.30 8.02
N LEU A 438 33.67 12.33 7.59
CA LEU A 438 32.87 13.16 8.48
C LEU A 438 31.71 12.37 9.11
N SER A 439 30.97 11.63 8.28
CA SER A 439 29.83 10.81 8.72
C SER A 439 30.22 9.74 9.72
N LEU A 440 31.23 8.92 9.39
CA LEU A 440 31.69 7.82 10.24
C LEU A 440 32.41 8.32 11.49
N ALA A 441 33.08 9.48 11.45
CA ALA A 441 33.63 10.11 12.65
C ALA A 441 32.52 10.60 13.58
N ALA A 442 31.48 11.26 13.04
CA ALA A 442 30.32 11.71 13.82
C ALA A 442 29.56 10.54 14.47
N ALA A 443 29.52 9.38 13.80
CA ALA A 443 28.96 8.13 14.34
C ALA A 443 29.89 7.41 15.34
N GLY A 444 31.11 7.89 15.59
CA GLY A 444 32.06 7.26 16.53
C GLY A 444 32.75 6.02 15.97
N HIS A 445 32.85 5.88 14.65
CA HIS A 445 33.45 4.73 13.96
C HIS A 445 34.71 5.08 13.15
N GLY A 446 35.10 6.35 13.13
CA GLY A 446 36.24 6.85 12.35
C GLY A 446 37.54 6.05 12.57
N ASP A 447 37.90 5.74 13.80
CA ASP A 447 39.15 5.02 14.15
C ASP A 447 39.14 3.53 13.74
N ARG A 448 37.97 3.01 13.38
CA ARG A 448 37.78 1.62 12.93
C ARG A 448 37.70 1.51 11.41
N CYS A 449 37.81 2.64 10.70
CA CYS A 449 37.71 2.71 9.25
C CYS A 449 39.03 3.17 8.62
N GLU A 450 39.49 2.41 7.64
CA GLU A 450 40.43 2.89 6.63
C GLU A 450 39.66 3.50 5.46
N TYR A 451 40.19 4.56 4.86
CA TYR A 451 39.56 5.25 3.75
C TYR A 451 40.51 5.28 2.56
N VAL A 452 40.08 4.67 1.46
CA VAL A 452 40.83 4.54 0.22
C VAL A 452 40.16 5.40 -0.84
N ALA A 453 40.89 6.39 -1.35
CA ALA A 453 40.42 7.18 -2.49
C ALA A 453 40.88 6.49 -3.78
N GLY A 454 39.94 6.10 -4.65
CA GLY A 454 40.24 5.36 -5.87
C GLY A 454 39.01 5.04 -6.71
N ASP A 455 39.19 4.19 -7.71
CA ASP A 455 38.11 3.63 -8.54
C ASP A 455 38.02 2.10 -8.31
N PHE A 456 37.09 1.41 -8.98
CA PHE A 456 36.89 -0.03 -8.87
C PHE A 456 38.15 -0.86 -9.18
N ALA A 457 39.15 -0.29 -9.86
CA ALA A 457 40.43 -0.97 -10.07
C ALA A 457 41.27 -1.13 -8.79
N ASP A 458 41.01 -0.28 -7.81
CA ASP A 458 41.78 -0.10 -6.57
C ASP A 458 41.15 -0.82 -5.36
N VAL A 459 40.22 -1.75 -5.60
CA VAL A 459 39.55 -2.54 -4.55
C VAL A 459 40.59 -3.15 -3.59
N PRO A 460 40.59 -2.78 -2.30
CA PRO A 460 41.58 -3.24 -1.34
C PRO A 460 41.48 -4.75 -1.12
N ALA A 461 42.62 -5.44 -1.09
CA ALA A 461 42.68 -6.87 -0.80
C ALA A 461 42.62 -7.16 0.70
N GLY A 462 42.34 -8.42 1.05
CA GLY A 462 42.44 -8.90 2.43
C GLY A 462 41.20 -8.71 3.31
N GLY A 463 40.09 -8.21 2.75
CA GLY A 463 38.79 -8.21 3.43
C GLY A 463 38.20 -9.61 3.63
N ASP A 464 37.36 -9.76 4.66
CA ASP A 464 36.57 -10.97 4.92
C ASP A 464 35.18 -10.88 4.29
N VAL A 465 34.62 -9.67 4.25
CA VAL A 465 33.33 -9.37 3.61
C VAL A 465 33.50 -8.18 2.68
N TYR A 466 33.10 -8.32 1.43
CA TYR A 466 33.04 -7.23 0.46
C TYR A 466 31.58 -6.84 0.25
N LEU A 467 31.33 -5.55 0.11
CA LEU A 467 30.00 -5.01 -0.15
C LEU A 467 30.01 -4.27 -1.50
N LEU A 468 28.94 -4.49 -2.27
CA LEU A 468 28.54 -3.66 -3.39
C LEU A 468 27.07 -3.33 -3.17
N SER A 469 26.75 -2.10 -2.76
CA SER A 469 25.38 -1.71 -2.45
C SER A 469 24.89 -0.61 -3.38
N ARG A 470 23.85 -0.91 -4.18
CA ARG A 470 23.30 0.01 -5.17
C ARG A 470 24.38 0.54 -6.12
N ILE A 471 25.16 -0.39 -6.67
CA ILE A 471 26.28 -0.08 -7.57
C ILE A 471 26.04 -0.68 -8.93
N LEU A 472 25.77 -1.99 -9.00
CA LEU A 472 25.67 -2.68 -10.28
C LEU A 472 24.44 -2.23 -11.08
N HIS A 473 23.42 -1.73 -10.41
CA HIS A 473 22.23 -1.19 -11.08
C HIS A 473 22.50 0.12 -11.85
N ASP A 474 23.58 0.85 -11.57
CA ASP A 474 23.92 2.09 -12.28
C ASP A 474 24.58 1.82 -13.64
N TRP A 475 25.12 0.62 -13.85
CA TRP A 475 26.01 0.31 -14.96
C TRP A 475 25.41 -0.69 -15.95
N ASP A 476 25.95 -0.72 -17.16
CA ASP A 476 25.70 -1.78 -18.13
C ASP A 476 26.37 -3.11 -17.73
N ASP A 477 26.13 -4.17 -18.49
CA ASP A 477 26.68 -5.49 -18.16
C ASP A 477 28.20 -5.58 -18.29
N ASP A 478 28.81 -4.85 -19.22
CA ASP A 478 30.25 -4.94 -19.44
C ASP A 478 31.01 -4.27 -18.31
N ARG A 479 30.55 -3.10 -17.87
CA ARG A 479 31.10 -2.43 -16.70
C ARG A 479 30.79 -3.20 -15.41
N CYS A 480 29.61 -3.81 -15.27
CA CYS A 480 29.33 -4.73 -14.15
C CYS A 480 30.33 -5.89 -14.09
N ARG A 481 30.63 -6.54 -15.24
CA ARG A 481 31.64 -7.62 -15.30
C ARG A 481 33.02 -7.12 -14.89
N GLU A 482 33.41 -5.92 -15.31
CA GLU A 482 34.69 -5.32 -14.92
C GLU A 482 34.78 -5.11 -13.41
N ILE A 483 33.78 -4.45 -12.81
CA ILE A 483 33.69 -4.21 -11.35
C ILE A 483 33.79 -5.54 -10.59
N LEU A 484 32.98 -6.53 -10.99
CA LEU A 484 32.96 -7.84 -10.34
C LEU A 484 34.31 -8.58 -10.45
N ARG A 485 35.03 -8.46 -11.58
CA ARG A 485 36.37 -9.03 -11.73
C ARG A 485 37.39 -8.37 -10.83
N HIS A 486 37.28 -7.06 -10.59
CA HIS A 486 38.14 -6.37 -9.63
C HIS A 486 37.90 -6.87 -8.21
N CYS A 487 36.63 -6.98 -7.79
CA CYS A 487 36.27 -7.58 -6.51
C CYS A 487 36.81 -9.02 -6.39
N ALA A 488 36.54 -9.87 -7.38
CA ALA A 488 36.98 -11.26 -7.39
C ALA A 488 38.51 -11.42 -7.27
N ARG A 489 39.27 -10.47 -7.83
CA ARG A 489 40.74 -10.44 -7.75
C ARG A 489 41.24 -10.04 -6.36
N ALA A 490 40.59 -9.08 -5.71
CA ALA A 490 40.95 -8.61 -4.37
C ALA A 490 40.53 -9.59 -3.27
N MET A 491 39.44 -10.33 -3.49
CA MET A 491 38.87 -11.29 -2.55
C MET A 491 39.79 -12.49 -2.28
N PRO A 492 40.18 -12.71 -1.00
CA PRO A 492 40.69 -14.00 -0.54
C PRO A 492 39.70 -15.15 -0.80
N ALA A 493 40.19 -16.39 -0.79
CA ALA A 493 39.36 -17.57 -1.07
C ALA A 493 38.23 -17.79 -0.05
N HIS A 494 38.40 -17.31 1.19
CA HIS A 494 37.40 -17.40 2.26
C HIS A 494 36.40 -16.24 2.28
N ALA A 495 36.66 -15.18 1.50
CA ALA A 495 35.87 -13.97 1.56
C ALA A 495 34.51 -14.12 0.89
N ASP A 496 33.55 -13.41 1.45
CA ASP A 496 32.18 -13.34 0.97
C ASP A 496 31.92 -11.97 0.34
N LEU A 497 31.18 -11.94 -0.78
CA LEU A 497 30.69 -10.71 -1.40
C LEU A 497 29.18 -10.62 -1.18
N LEU A 498 28.71 -9.51 -0.62
CA LEU A 498 27.29 -9.20 -0.49
C LEU A 498 26.95 -8.09 -1.47
N VAL A 499 26.13 -8.41 -2.46
CA VAL A 499 25.60 -7.43 -3.41
C VAL A 499 24.19 -7.06 -2.96
N VAL A 500 23.94 -5.78 -2.68
CA VAL A 500 22.64 -5.29 -2.19
C VAL A 500 22.00 -4.45 -3.28
N GLU A 501 20.96 -5.00 -3.91
CA GLU A 501 20.29 -4.41 -5.08
C GLU A 501 18.78 -4.66 -5.02
N ARG A 502 18.00 -3.97 -5.86
CA ARG A 502 16.62 -4.40 -6.13
C ARG A 502 16.63 -5.45 -7.23
N VAL A 503 15.98 -6.58 -6.98
CA VAL A 503 15.95 -7.70 -7.91
C VAL A 503 14.58 -7.76 -8.55
N LEU A 504 14.54 -7.79 -9.88
CA LEU A 504 13.28 -7.91 -10.62
C LEU A 504 12.65 -9.30 -10.35
N PRO A 505 11.32 -9.36 -10.11
CA PRO A 505 10.63 -10.63 -9.92
C PRO A 505 10.54 -11.41 -11.23
N ASP A 506 10.68 -12.73 -11.16
CA ASP A 506 10.65 -13.63 -12.32
C ASP A 506 9.21 -14.01 -12.72
N ASP A 507 8.25 -13.88 -11.80
CA ASP A 507 6.85 -14.30 -11.94
C ASP A 507 5.90 -13.17 -12.38
N GLY A 508 6.44 -11.96 -12.58
CA GLY A 508 5.66 -10.77 -12.91
C GLY A 508 4.83 -10.21 -11.74
N SER A 509 5.11 -10.64 -10.51
CA SER A 509 4.49 -10.05 -9.31
C SER A 509 4.79 -8.54 -9.22
N PRO A 510 3.88 -7.74 -8.64
CA PRO A 510 4.14 -6.33 -8.39
C PRO A 510 5.36 -6.14 -7.48
N SER A 511 6.29 -5.29 -7.89
CA SER A 511 7.47 -4.95 -7.08
C SER A 511 7.92 -3.52 -7.38
N LEU A 512 8.42 -2.83 -6.34
CA LEU A 512 9.09 -1.54 -6.47
C LEU A 512 10.28 -1.62 -7.45
N ALA A 513 10.95 -2.77 -7.56
CA ALA A 513 12.04 -2.98 -8.51
C ALA A 513 11.61 -2.66 -9.96
N THR A 514 10.35 -2.91 -10.32
CA THR A 514 9.84 -2.62 -11.68
C THR A 514 9.76 -1.11 -11.94
N ALA A 515 9.25 -0.35 -10.97
CA ALA A 515 9.20 1.11 -11.07
C ALA A 515 10.61 1.71 -11.01
N TRP A 516 11.50 1.11 -10.21
CA TRP A 516 12.88 1.55 -10.11
C TRP A 516 13.70 1.25 -11.36
N ASP A 517 13.47 0.17 -12.10
CA ASP A 517 14.14 -0.05 -13.40
C ASP A 517 13.93 1.14 -14.33
N LEU A 518 12.68 1.63 -14.39
CA LEU A 518 12.33 2.80 -15.18
C LEU A 518 13.01 4.06 -14.64
N HIS A 519 13.07 4.22 -13.32
CA HIS A 519 13.79 5.31 -12.67
C HIS A 519 15.28 5.30 -13.02
N MET A 520 15.94 4.13 -13.03
CA MET A 520 17.36 4.04 -13.33
C MET A 520 17.65 4.33 -14.79
N ARG A 521 16.82 3.83 -15.71
CA ARG A 521 16.91 4.20 -17.14
C ARG A 521 16.76 5.70 -17.37
N CYS A 522 15.86 6.33 -16.62
CA CYS A 522 15.54 7.75 -16.76
C CYS A 522 16.65 8.67 -16.23
N ASN A 523 17.26 8.32 -15.09
CA ASN A 523 18.17 9.22 -14.38
C ASN A 523 19.65 8.92 -14.57
N VAL A 524 20.03 7.66 -14.79
CA VAL A 524 21.45 7.25 -14.78
C VAL A 524 21.86 6.36 -15.96
N GLY A 525 20.89 5.84 -16.71
CA GLY A 525 21.13 4.89 -17.83
C GLY A 525 21.35 3.44 -17.39
N GLY A 526 21.32 3.21 -16.08
CA GLY A 526 21.37 1.90 -15.44
C GLY A 526 20.08 1.10 -15.58
N ARG A 527 20.02 -0.04 -14.90
CA ARG A 527 18.87 -0.95 -14.88
C ARG A 527 18.85 -1.88 -13.68
N GLU A 528 17.65 -2.23 -13.25
CA GLU A 528 17.46 -3.35 -12.34
C GLU A 528 17.52 -4.68 -13.11
N ARG A 529 17.87 -5.76 -12.42
CA ARG A 529 18.09 -7.08 -13.05
C ARG A 529 17.42 -8.19 -12.26
N ARG A 530 17.09 -9.27 -12.96
CA ARG A 530 16.62 -10.53 -12.35
C ARG A 530 17.78 -11.28 -11.69
N ALA A 531 17.45 -12.19 -10.78
CA ALA A 531 18.44 -13.00 -10.06
C ALA A 531 19.27 -13.87 -11.03
N ASP A 532 18.65 -14.44 -12.05
CA ASP A 532 19.31 -15.24 -13.09
C ASP A 532 20.33 -14.44 -13.93
N HIS A 533 20.06 -13.15 -14.14
CA HIS A 533 20.95 -12.23 -14.82
C HIS A 533 22.14 -11.90 -13.93
N TYR A 534 21.92 -11.55 -12.67
CA TYR A 534 23.01 -11.36 -11.72
C TYR A 534 23.89 -12.61 -11.60
N ALA A 535 23.29 -13.80 -11.50
CA ALA A 535 24.03 -15.06 -11.45
C ALA A 535 24.97 -15.25 -12.66
N ARG A 536 24.52 -14.87 -13.87
CA ARG A 536 25.38 -14.89 -15.08
C ARG A 536 26.52 -13.87 -15.00
N LEU A 537 26.27 -12.64 -14.53
CA LEU A 537 27.32 -11.63 -14.34
C LEU A 537 28.38 -12.09 -13.33
N PHE A 538 27.94 -12.73 -12.24
CA PHE A 538 28.87 -13.32 -11.26
C PHE A 538 29.70 -14.44 -11.89
N ALA A 539 29.07 -15.36 -12.63
CA ALA A 539 29.77 -16.44 -13.30
C ALA A 539 30.83 -15.93 -14.30
N ASP A 540 30.50 -14.91 -15.09
CA ASP A 540 31.41 -14.25 -16.05
C ASP A 540 32.65 -13.59 -15.36
N ALA A 541 32.59 -13.39 -14.05
CA ALA A 541 33.66 -12.84 -13.21
C ALA A 541 34.36 -13.90 -12.33
N GLY A 542 34.04 -15.19 -12.48
CA GLY A 542 34.59 -16.26 -11.64
C GLY A 542 34.03 -16.28 -10.21
N LEU A 543 32.79 -15.81 -10.06
CA LEU A 543 32.02 -15.78 -8.83
C LEU A 543 30.77 -16.67 -8.95
N THR A 544 30.20 -17.06 -7.82
CA THR A 544 29.03 -17.94 -7.75
C THR A 544 28.04 -17.39 -6.72
N LEU A 545 26.78 -17.25 -7.14
CA LEU A 545 25.66 -16.91 -6.26
C LEU A 545 25.38 -18.10 -5.34
N VAL A 546 25.46 -17.87 -4.03
CA VAL A 546 25.26 -18.88 -2.97
C VAL A 546 23.84 -18.83 -2.42
N GLY A 547 23.26 -17.63 -2.35
CA GLY A 547 21.90 -17.46 -1.85
C GLY A 547 21.42 -16.02 -1.96
N THR A 548 20.15 -15.83 -1.64
CA THR A 548 19.48 -14.53 -1.65
C THR A 548 18.66 -14.36 -0.38
N ALA A 549 18.60 -13.16 0.18
CA ALA A 549 17.69 -12.85 1.28
C ALA A 549 16.99 -11.50 1.05
N PRO A 550 15.67 -11.40 1.33
CA PRO A 550 14.93 -10.16 1.16
C PRO A 550 15.33 -9.12 2.22
N LEU A 551 15.25 -7.86 1.84
CA LEU A 551 15.42 -6.68 2.68
C LEU A 551 14.19 -5.76 2.53
N PRO A 552 13.96 -4.79 3.44
CA PRO A 552 12.90 -3.80 3.29
C PRO A 552 12.98 -3.05 1.96
N LEU A 553 11.86 -2.45 1.53
CA LEU A 553 11.78 -1.64 0.30
C LEU A 553 12.15 -2.41 -1.00
N ASP A 554 11.82 -3.71 -1.04
CA ASP A 554 12.09 -4.66 -2.13
C ASP A 554 13.56 -4.80 -2.52
N ALA A 555 14.48 -4.44 -1.61
CA ALA A 555 15.87 -4.78 -1.80
C ALA A 555 16.13 -6.26 -1.50
N THR A 556 17.22 -6.78 -2.03
CA THR A 556 17.67 -8.15 -1.84
C THR A 556 19.17 -8.13 -1.64
N VAL A 557 19.65 -8.90 -0.66
CA VAL A 557 21.07 -9.24 -0.59
C VAL A 557 21.31 -10.51 -1.39
N LEU A 558 22.19 -10.42 -2.37
CA LEU A 558 22.74 -11.54 -3.13
C LEU A 558 24.08 -11.92 -2.49
N HIS A 559 24.14 -13.11 -1.92
CA HIS A 559 25.35 -13.64 -1.28
C HIS A 559 26.18 -14.40 -2.30
N VAL A 560 27.40 -13.94 -2.54
CA VAL A 560 28.28 -14.39 -3.63
C VAL A 560 29.65 -14.82 -3.07
N ARG A 561 30.26 -15.85 -3.69
CA ARG A 561 31.61 -16.35 -3.37
C ARG A 561 32.46 -16.53 -4.62
N ARG A 562 33.79 -16.66 -4.47
CA ARG A 562 34.65 -17.12 -5.57
C ARG A 562 34.30 -18.55 -5.97
N SER A 563 34.22 -18.79 -7.28
CA SER A 563 33.95 -20.12 -7.81
C SER A 563 35.03 -21.11 -7.37
N GLY A 564 34.64 -22.28 -6.88
CA GLY A 564 35.55 -23.31 -6.37
C GLY A 564 36.00 -23.13 -4.91
N ALA A 565 35.52 -22.09 -4.20
CA ALA A 565 35.71 -21.98 -2.76
C ALA A 565 34.93 -23.10 -2.02
N PRO A 566 35.48 -23.71 -0.95
CA PRO A 566 34.78 -24.74 -0.20
C PRO A 566 33.47 -24.20 0.39
N VAL A 567 32.36 -24.91 0.18
CA VAL A 567 31.09 -24.61 0.86
C VAL A 567 31.19 -25.14 2.31
N PRO A 568 31.02 -24.31 3.35
CA PRO A 568 30.97 -24.78 4.73
C PRO A 568 29.81 -25.78 4.88
N GLY A 569 30.13 -27.04 5.17
CA GLY A 569 29.14 -28.10 5.41
C GLY A 569 29.14 -29.28 4.44
N GLN A 570 29.87 -29.22 3.31
CA GLN A 570 30.12 -30.43 2.50
C GLN A 570 31.43 -31.08 2.92
N ALA A 571 31.35 -32.05 3.83
CA ALA A 571 32.44 -32.96 4.10
C ALA A 571 32.76 -33.77 2.82
N VAL A 572 33.88 -33.45 2.18
CA VAL A 572 34.47 -34.28 1.13
C VAL A 572 34.80 -35.63 1.75
N ARG A 573 34.03 -36.68 1.43
CA ARG A 573 34.46 -38.05 1.72
C ARG A 573 35.69 -38.34 0.85
N PRO A 574 36.84 -38.70 1.42
CA PRO A 574 37.98 -39.11 0.61
C PRO A 574 37.62 -40.41 -0.11
N GLY A 575 37.75 -40.41 -1.44
CA GLY A 575 37.58 -41.59 -2.28
C GLY A 575 38.60 -42.66 -1.89
N GLY A 576 38.11 -43.86 -1.60
CA GLY A 576 38.94 -45.03 -1.37
C GLY A 576 39.62 -45.48 -2.66
N ALA A 577 40.90 -45.82 -2.53
CA ALA A 577 41.66 -46.61 -3.49
C ALA A 577 41.19 -48.07 -3.53
#